data_AF-A0A4W5MSJ4-F1
#
_entry.id   AF-A0A4W5MSJ4-F1
#
_cell.length_a   1.000
_cell.length_b   1.000
_cell.length_c   1.000
_cell.angle_alpha   90.00
_cell.angle_beta   90.00
_cell.angle_gamma   90.00
#
_symmetry.space_group_name_H-M   'P 1'
#
loop_
_entity.id
_entity.type
_entity.pdbx_description
1 polymer ?
#
loop_
_entity_poly.entity_id
_entity_poly.type
_entity_poly.pdbx_seq_one_letter_code
_entity_poly.pdbx_strand_id
1 'polypeptide(L)'
;MKKNCVNSGSPDSVPNPRPGQCINDVLRAQGYNSSFDMPDRVLQFAKEHPLLTDTVDAVPLLVRRGTTYTRITATNISNSDAALLHLGTDKGELHSVSVVGRTATLLQEIPLITSVEPVNNILIHQGHVVVSSPSSLSRMPVEGCRVYSSCQVCARAAGLGCVWDVNKKACVADSPVQRESEDPLKVCGTGEGRCSPLVKELRVKKGLVVLLPCDHPHLSPLPCVWEHPQGRHTQQHHSHLEVTVSGSSLGLYSCRCSAQGDYSWGREPCLTASYQLSFEGRVDSGLWRSPVVVYISCVLLGALVGALGATVFLKRLCWRAAQHTPLEGRNGRGANQGQQGRGPTCYENKLVMSDTPAGQSGENVL
;
A
#
# COMPACT_ATOMS: atom_id res chain seq x y z
N MET A 1 -47.76 21.10 -42.92
CA MET A 1 -46.88 22.05 -43.66
C MET A 1 -45.56 22.14 -42.93
N LYS A 2 -44.49 21.53 -43.50
CA LYS A 2 -43.11 21.75 -43.05
C LYS A 2 -42.77 23.21 -43.32
N LYS A 3 -42.47 24.00 -42.29
CA LYS A 3 -41.88 25.33 -42.48
C LYS A 3 -40.43 25.11 -42.87
N ASN A 4 -40.13 25.35 -44.14
CA ASN A 4 -38.79 25.36 -44.67
C ASN A 4 -38.06 26.57 -44.05
N CYS A 5 -37.05 26.30 -43.22
CA CYS A 5 -36.09 27.30 -42.77
C CYS A 5 -35.11 27.60 -43.91
N VAL A 6 -35.59 28.24 -44.97
CA VAL A 6 -34.72 28.81 -46.01
C VAL A 6 -35.27 30.19 -46.31
N ASN A 7 -34.51 31.20 -45.86
CA ASN A 7 -34.69 32.63 -46.07
C ASN A 7 -35.85 33.32 -45.34
N SER A 8 -35.56 33.80 -44.13
CA SER A 8 -36.22 34.98 -43.57
C SER A 8 -35.28 35.69 -42.60
N GLY A 9 -34.88 36.91 -42.98
CA GLY A 9 -34.17 37.87 -42.13
C GLY A 9 -32.67 37.91 -42.37
N SER A 10 -32.15 39.11 -42.68
CA SER A 10 -30.76 39.45 -42.41
C SER A 10 -30.37 38.99 -40.99
N PRO A 11 -29.09 38.66 -40.69
CA PRO A 11 -28.70 38.41 -39.30
C PRO A 11 -29.20 39.59 -38.48
N ASP A 12 -30.12 39.34 -37.53
CA ASP A 12 -30.54 40.38 -36.61
C ASP A 12 -29.26 40.90 -35.96
N SER A 13 -28.84 42.08 -36.39
CA SER A 13 -27.59 42.64 -35.94
C SER A 13 -27.68 42.76 -34.42
N VAL A 14 -26.67 42.22 -33.73
CA VAL A 14 -26.60 42.27 -32.27
C VAL A 14 -26.86 43.73 -31.87
N PRO A 15 -27.92 44.00 -31.10
CA PRO A 15 -28.33 45.37 -30.84
C PRO A 15 -27.26 46.08 -30.01
N ASN A 16 -27.21 47.40 -30.13
CA ASN A 16 -26.39 48.26 -29.29
C ASN A 16 -27.29 49.00 -28.29
N PRO A 17 -26.93 49.05 -27.00
CA PRO A 17 -25.78 48.42 -26.33
C PRO A 17 -25.81 46.87 -26.36
N ARG A 18 -24.64 46.20 -26.34
CA ARG A 18 -24.50 44.73 -26.42
C ARG A 18 -25.34 44.03 -25.32
N PRO A 19 -26.23 43.10 -25.68
CA PRO A 19 -26.99 42.29 -24.73
C PRO A 19 -26.11 41.59 -23.70
N GLY A 20 -26.49 41.67 -22.42
CA GLY A 20 -25.80 41.01 -21.31
C GLY A 20 -24.55 41.73 -20.79
N GLN A 21 -24.14 42.86 -21.37
CA GLN A 21 -23.01 43.63 -20.83
C GLN A 21 -23.38 44.41 -19.57
N CYS A 22 -22.44 44.53 -18.65
CA CYS A 22 -22.59 45.40 -17.47
C CYS A 22 -22.58 46.88 -17.88
N ILE A 23 -23.31 47.71 -17.14
CA ILE A 23 -23.32 49.17 -17.33
C ILE A 23 -21.98 49.75 -16.87
N ASN A 24 -21.23 50.28 -17.83
CA ASN A 24 -19.96 50.97 -17.61
C ASN A 24 -20.13 52.50 -17.76
N ASP A 25 -19.06 53.26 -17.53
CA ASP A 25 -19.11 54.73 -17.56
C ASP A 25 -19.44 55.30 -18.94
N VAL A 26 -19.08 54.57 -20.01
CA VAL A 26 -19.41 54.95 -21.40
C VAL A 26 -20.92 54.90 -21.61
N LEU A 27 -21.59 53.85 -21.13
CA LEU A 27 -23.05 53.72 -21.22
C LEU A 27 -23.78 54.70 -20.30
N ARG A 28 -23.22 55.00 -19.13
CA ARG A 28 -23.76 56.05 -18.24
C ARG A 28 -23.72 57.42 -18.90
N ALA A 29 -22.63 57.76 -19.59
CA ALA A 29 -22.53 59.01 -20.35
C ALA A 29 -23.55 59.10 -21.50
N GLN A 30 -24.06 57.96 -21.97
CA GLN A 30 -25.13 57.86 -22.96
C GLN A 30 -26.54 57.88 -22.36
N GLY A 31 -26.66 57.99 -21.02
CA GLY A 31 -27.93 58.06 -20.30
C GLY A 31 -28.43 56.73 -19.74
N TYR A 32 -27.69 55.63 -19.90
CA TYR A 32 -28.03 54.33 -19.34
C TYR A 32 -27.46 54.19 -17.91
N ASN A 33 -28.26 54.55 -16.91
CA ASN A 33 -27.81 54.53 -15.51
C ASN A 33 -28.11 53.20 -14.81
N SER A 34 -29.12 52.47 -15.28
CA SER A 34 -29.57 51.18 -14.74
C SER A 34 -30.02 50.23 -15.85
N SER A 35 -30.21 48.96 -15.53
CA SER A 35 -30.70 47.96 -16.48
C SER A 35 -32.11 48.26 -17.00
N PHE A 36 -32.88 49.10 -16.28
CA PHE A 36 -34.21 49.55 -16.71
C PHE A 36 -34.16 50.60 -17.83
N ASP A 37 -33.03 51.30 -17.98
CA ASP A 37 -32.85 52.31 -19.03
C ASP A 37 -32.46 51.67 -20.37
N MET A 38 -32.24 50.34 -20.39
CA MET A 38 -31.89 49.61 -21.60
C MET A 38 -33.06 49.54 -22.58
N PRO A 39 -32.82 49.70 -23.90
CA PRO A 39 -33.88 49.59 -24.89
C PRO A 39 -34.55 48.20 -24.88
N ASP A 40 -35.87 48.16 -25.06
CA ASP A 40 -36.64 46.91 -25.10
C ASP A 40 -36.08 45.90 -26.11
N ARG A 41 -35.55 46.37 -27.25
CA ARG A 41 -34.91 45.50 -28.24
C ARG A 41 -33.69 44.76 -27.68
N VAL A 42 -32.88 45.42 -26.85
CA VAL A 42 -31.70 44.81 -26.20
C VAL A 42 -32.16 43.79 -25.16
N LEU A 43 -33.16 44.14 -24.36
CA LEU A 43 -33.73 43.26 -23.33
C LEU A 43 -34.41 42.02 -23.94
N GLN A 44 -35.21 42.21 -24.99
CA GLN A 44 -35.86 41.11 -25.71
C GLN A 44 -34.84 40.21 -26.41
N PHE A 45 -33.80 40.79 -27.02
CA PHE A 45 -32.73 40.00 -27.63
C PHE A 45 -32.02 39.14 -26.57
N ALA A 46 -31.65 39.70 -25.42
CA ALA A 46 -31.02 38.95 -24.32
C ALA A 46 -31.90 37.81 -23.81
N LYS A 47 -33.22 38.04 -23.77
CA LYS A 47 -34.22 37.05 -23.35
C LYS A 47 -34.39 35.91 -24.35
N GLU A 48 -34.37 36.22 -25.65
CA GLU A 48 -34.54 35.24 -26.73
C GLU A 48 -33.25 34.50 -27.07
N HIS A 49 -32.08 35.10 -26.81
CA HIS A 49 -30.77 34.57 -27.15
C HIS A 49 -29.83 34.48 -25.92
N PRO A 50 -30.18 33.68 -24.88
CA PRO A 50 -29.37 33.57 -23.67
C PRO A 50 -28.09 32.74 -23.85
N LEU A 51 -28.03 31.91 -24.89
CA LEU A 51 -26.89 31.02 -25.16
C LEU A 51 -25.98 31.65 -26.22
N LEU A 52 -24.69 31.71 -25.91
CA LEU A 52 -23.66 32.13 -26.87
C LEU A 52 -23.31 30.99 -27.83
N THR A 53 -22.94 31.34 -29.07
CA THR A 53 -22.51 30.38 -30.09
C THR A 53 -21.14 29.77 -29.75
N ASP A 54 -20.23 30.58 -29.20
CA ASP A 54 -18.86 30.18 -28.93
C ASP A 54 -18.75 29.42 -27.59
N THR A 55 -17.90 28.39 -27.57
CA THR A 55 -17.58 27.63 -26.37
C THR A 55 -16.45 28.26 -25.58
N VAL A 56 -16.43 28.02 -24.26
CA VAL A 56 -15.25 28.32 -23.44
C VAL A 56 -14.33 27.10 -23.50
N ASP A 57 -13.30 27.18 -24.33
CA ASP A 57 -12.35 26.08 -24.52
C ASP A 57 -11.34 26.02 -23.37
N ALA A 58 -11.13 24.82 -22.82
CA ALA A 58 -10.16 24.55 -21.77
C ALA A 58 -9.46 23.20 -21.99
N VAL A 59 -8.18 23.13 -21.64
CA VAL A 59 -7.41 21.88 -21.64
C VAL A 59 -7.44 21.29 -20.22
N PRO A 60 -7.79 20.00 -20.04
CA PRO A 60 -7.84 19.39 -18.73
C PRO A 60 -6.45 19.35 -18.08
N LEU A 61 -6.35 19.78 -16.81
CA LEU A 61 -5.09 19.76 -16.05
C LEU A 61 -4.73 18.36 -15.55
N LEU A 62 -5.73 17.56 -15.18
CA LEU A 62 -5.55 16.21 -14.64
C LEU A 62 -6.70 15.32 -15.09
N VAL A 63 -6.38 14.11 -15.58
CA VAL A 63 -7.35 13.09 -15.96
C VAL A 63 -6.96 11.79 -15.29
N ARG A 64 -7.86 11.20 -14.48
CA ARG A 64 -7.58 9.96 -13.74
C ARG A 64 -8.63 8.91 -14.01
N ARG A 65 -8.20 7.70 -14.38
CA ARG A 65 -9.11 6.56 -14.57
C ARG A 65 -9.47 5.94 -13.21
N GLY A 66 -10.74 5.57 -13.05
CA GLY A 66 -11.22 4.88 -11.84
C GLY A 66 -11.47 5.79 -10.63
N THR A 67 -11.38 7.11 -10.83
CA THR A 67 -11.60 8.13 -9.80
C THR A 67 -12.70 9.08 -10.25
N THR A 68 -13.75 9.23 -9.44
CA THR A 68 -14.74 10.29 -9.65
C THR A 68 -14.45 11.42 -8.68
N TYR A 69 -14.11 12.59 -9.20
CA TYR A 69 -13.92 13.78 -8.36
C TYR A 69 -15.26 14.47 -8.10
N THR A 70 -15.55 14.78 -6.83
CA THR A 70 -16.81 15.39 -6.40
C THR A 70 -16.67 16.86 -6.05
N ARG A 71 -15.50 17.28 -5.54
CA ARG A 71 -15.22 18.65 -5.09
C ARG A 71 -13.78 19.06 -5.37
N ILE A 72 -13.56 20.36 -5.53
CA ILE A 72 -12.25 20.97 -5.74
C ILE A 72 -12.15 22.26 -4.93
N THR A 73 -10.96 22.50 -4.37
CA THR A 73 -10.53 23.81 -3.89
C THR A 73 -9.09 24.06 -4.32
N ALA A 74 -8.71 25.32 -4.47
CA ALA A 74 -7.41 25.73 -4.96
C ALA A 74 -6.81 26.82 -4.05
N THR A 75 -5.52 26.69 -3.76
CA THR A 75 -4.74 27.69 -3.03
C THR A 75 -3.55 28.10 -3.88
N ASN A 76 -3.43 29.38 -4.21
CA ASN A 76 -2.25 29.91 -4.87
C ASN A 76 -1.09 30.00 -3.88
N ILE A 77 0.11 29.66 -4.32
CA ILE A 77 1.33 29.82 -3.54
C ILE A 77 1.86 31.24 -3.78
N SER A 78 1.96 32.03 -2.71
CA SER A 78 2.41 33.41 -2.75
C SER A 78 3.72 33.57 -3.52
N ASN A 79 3.79 34.60 -4.37
CA ASN A 79 4.97 34.94 -5.18
C ASN A 79 5.43 33.84 -6.15
N SER A 80 4.50 33.00 -6.65
CA SER A 80 4.81 31.97 -7.64
C SER A 80 3.63 31.73 -8.58
N ASP A 81 3.89 31.13 -9.75
CA ASP A 81 2.86 30.63 -10.68
C ASP A 81 2.39 29.22 -10.30
N ALA A 82 2.53 28.85 -9.02
CA ALA A 82 2.16 27.56 -8.50
C ALA A 82 0.85 27.62 -7.70
N ALA A 83 0.03 26.58 -7.83
CA ALA A 83 -1.18 26.38 -7.07
C ALA A 83 -1.21 24.97 -6.48
N LEU A 84 -1.83 24.83 -5.31
CA LEU A 84 -2.13 23.55 -4.68
C LEU A 84 -3.64 23.31 -4.76
N LEU A 85 -4.03 22.25 -5.47
CA LEU A 85 -5.42 21.80 -5.57
C LEU A 85 -5.67 20.69 -4.55
N HIS A 86 -6.82 20.75 -3.89
CA HIS A 86 -7.35 19.64 -3.11
C HIS A 86 -8.62 19.13 -3.76
N LEU A 87 -8.61 17.86 -4.16
CA LEU A 87 -9.70 17.21 -4.90
C LEU A 87 -10.33 16.12 -4.04
N GLY A 88 -11.62 16.19 -3.79
CA GLY A 88 -12.38 15.17 -3.07
C GLY A 88 -12.91 14.11 -4.02
N THR A 89 -12.92 12.84 -3.59
CA THR A 89 -13.44 11.72 -4.39
C THR A 89 -14.81 11.24 -3.92
N ASP A 90 -15.46 10.44 -4.76
CA ASP A 90 -16.68 9.68 -4.44
C ASP A 90 -16.48 8.58 -3.38
N LYS A 91 -15.22 8.27 -3.04
CA LYS A 91 -14.82 7.22 -2.09
C LYS A 91 -14.27 7.76 -0.77
N GLY A 92 -14.32 9.08 -0.55
CA GLY A 92 -13.92 9.67 0.71
C GLY A 92 -12.42 9.89 0.83
N GLU A 93 -11.74 10.04 -0.30
CA GLU A 93 -10.32 10.36 -0.38
C GLU A 93 -10.14 11.84 -0.72
N LEU A 94 -9.08 12.43 -0.21
CA LEU A 94 -8.60 13.75 -0.64
C LEU A 94 -7.29 13.61 -1.38
N HIS A 95 -7.26 14.08 -2.62
CA HIS A 95 -6.08 14.13 -3.45
C HIS A 95 -5.49 15.54 -3.43
N SER A 96 -4.22 15.66 -3.07
CA SER A 96 -3.47 16.91 -3.12
C SER A 96 -2.64 16.95 -4.40
N VAL A 97 -2.82 17.97 -5.22
CA VAL A 97 -2.20 18.09 -6.56
C VAL A 97 -1.52 19.45 -6.67
N SER A 98 -0.22 19.48 -6.95
CA SER A 98 0.45 20.72 -7.33
C SER A 98 0.23 21.03 -8.79
N VAL A 99 0.05 22.31 -9.11
CA VAL A 99 0.00 22.82 -10.48
C VAL A 99 1.06 23.89 -10.59
N VAL A 100 2.05 23.69 -11.46
CA VAL A 100 3.09 24.69 -11.74
C VAL A 100 3.05 24.99 -13.23
N GLY A 101 2.66 26.22 -13.60
CA GLY A 101 2.36 26.57 -14.98
C GLY A 101 1.23 25.72 -15.55
N ARG A 102 1.55 24.79 -16.47
CA ARG A 102 0.57 23.86 -17.09
C ARG A 102 0.73 22.41 -16.64
N THR A 103 1.61 22.15 -15.69
CA THR A 103 1.95 20.79 -15.26
C THR A 103 1.27 20.51 -13.93
N ALA A 104 0.39 19.51 -13.89
CA ALA A 104 -0.23 19.01 -12.67
C ALA A 104 0.51 17.74 -12.17
N THR A 105 0.82 17.70 -10.88
CA THR A 105 1.51 16.58 -10.22
C THR A 105 0.73 16.16 -8.98
N LEU A 106 0.31 14.91 -8.91
CA LEU A 106 -0.32 14.33 -7.72
C LEU A 106 0.72 14.15 -6.62
N LEU A 107 0.49 14.80 -5.47
CA LEU A 107 1.40 14.76 -4.32
C LEU A 107 1.02 13.66 -3.34
N GLN A 108 -0.25 13.63 -2.93
CA GLN A 108 -0.77 12.76 -1.87
C GLN A 108 -2.20 12.32 -2.15
N GLU A 109 -2.53 11.12 -1.66
CA GLU A 109 -3.88 10.57 -1.61
C GLU A 109 -4.16 10.20 -0.16
N ILE A 110 -5.14 10.86 0.44
CA ILE A 110 -5.39 10.77 1.88
C ILE A 110 -6.79 10.18 2.06
N PRO A 111 -6.93 8.93 2.52
CA PRO A 111 -8.23 8.38 2.89
C PRO A 111 -8.69 9.08 4.18
N LEU A 112 -9.82 9.78 4.11
CA LEU A 112 -10.32 10.59 5.23
C LEU A 112 -11.48 9.95 5.98
N ILE A 113 -12.21 9.07 5.30
CA ILE A 113 -13.40 8.41 5.82
C ILE A 113 -13.17 6.90 5.75
N THR A 114 -13.58 6.18 6.80
CA THR A 114 -13.50 4.71 6.85
C THR A 114 -14.63 4.02 6.10
N SER A 115 -15.80 4.65 6.01
CA SER A 115 -16.89 4.27 5.11
C SER A 115 -16.66 4.84 3.69
N VAL A 116 -17.07 4.08 2.67
CA VAL A 116 -17.02 4.53 1.28
C VAL A 116 -18.13 5.55 1.07
N GLU A 117 -17.81 6.83 1.22
CA GLU A 117 -18.75 7.94 1.11
C GLU A 117 -18.14 9.12 0.34
N PRO A 118 -18.95 9.86 -0.44
CA PRO A 118 -18.44 10.97 -1.24
C PRO A 118 -18.03 12.16 -0.37
N VAL A 119 -16.98 12.85 -0.81
CA VAL A 119 -16.64 14.16 -0.26
C VAL A 119 -17.71 15.17 -0.70
N ASN A 120 -18.42 15.73 0.27
CA ASN A 120 -19.49 16.71 0.07
C ASN A 120 -18.99 18.15 0.07
N ASN A 121 -17.94 18.48 0.81
CA ASN A 121 -17.41 19.83 0.86
C ASN A 121 -15.93 19.83 1.24
N ILE A 122 -15.21 20.83 0.75
CA ILE A 122 -13.80 21.08 1.09
C ILE A 122 -13.66 22.57 1.38
N LEU A 123 -13.24 22.91 2.59
CA LEU A 123 -13.03 24.29 3.03
C LEU A 123 -11.59 24.45 3.50
N ILE A 124 -10.92 25.51 3.06
CA ILE A 124 -9.59 25.87 3.57
C ILE A 124 -9.75 27.05 4.53
N HIS A 125 -9.24 26.89 5.75
CA HIS A 125 -9.26 27.93 6.76
C HIS A 125 -8.03 27.84 7.66
N GLN A 126 -7.30 28.95 7.80
CA GLN A 126 -6.13 29.08 8.70
C GLN A 126 -5.13 27.92 8.55
N GLY A 127 -4.69 27.64 7.33
CA GLY A 127 -3.69 26.59 7.05
C GLY A 127 -4.19 25.15 7.19
N HIS A 128 -5.49 24.96 7.42
CA HIS A 128 -6.13 23.65 7.49
C HIS A 128 -7.14 23.48 6.38
N VAL A 129 -7.26 22.27 5.87
CA VAL A 129 -8.41 21.87 5.07
C VAL A 129 -9.38 21.07 5.95
N VAL A 130 -10.65 21.41 5.83
CA VAL A 130 -11.78 20.75 6.48
C VAL A 130 -12.60 20.09 5.38
N VAL A 131 -12.76 18.79 5.48
CA VAL A 131 -13.46 17.95 4.50
C VAL A 131 -14.65 17.32 5.18
N SER A 132 -15.82 17.40 4.55
CA SER A 132 -17.05 16.79 5.08
C SER A 132 -17.54 15.68 4.15
N SER A 133 -18.01 14.59 4.72
CA SER A 133 -18.84 13.56 4.08
C SER A 133 -20.25 13.57 4.69
N PRO A 134 -21.18 12.71 4.24
CA PRO A 134 -22.47 12.51 4.91
C PRO A 134 -22.35 12.14 6.39
N SER A 135 -21.36 11.33 6.76
CA SER A 135 -21.21 10.81 8.13
C SER A 135 -20.08 11.43 8.96
N SER A 136 -19.14 12.15 8.35
CA SER A 136 -17.93 12.58 9.06
C SER A 136 -17.40 13.96 8.63
N LEU A 137 -16.53 14.50 9.50
CA LEU A 137 -15.80 15.75 9.29
C LEU A 137 -14.33 15.52 9.63
N SER A 138 -13.44 15.73 8.68
CA SER A 138 -11.99 15.52 8.81
C SER A 138 -11.25 16.84 8.63
N ARG A 139 -10.35 17.16 9.57
CA ARG A 139 -9.49 18.36 9.51
C ARG A 139 -8.03 17.93 9.42
N MET A 140 -7.29 18.50 8.48
CA MET A 140 -5.86 18.23 8.33
C MET A 140 -5.07 19.51 8.00
N PRO A 141 -3.80 19.59 8.43
CA PRO A 141 -2.91 20.68 8.03
C PRO A 141 -2.55 20.55 6.54
N VAL A 142 -2.57 21.66 5.82
CA VAL A 142 -2.20 21.72 4.39
C VAL A 142 -1.16 22.80 4.08
N GLU A 143 -0.77 23.56 5.09
CA GLU A 143 0.18 24.65 4.96
C GLU A 143 1.59 24.21 5.36
N GLY A 144 2.57 24.64 4.55
CA GLY A 144 3.99 24.42 4.79
C GLY A 144 4.46 23.03 4.37
N CYS A 145 5.77 22.92 4.12
CA CYS A 145 6.36 21.70 3.55
C CYS A 145 6.37 20.50 4.51
N ARG A 146 6.22 20.71 5.82
CA ARG A 146 6.23 19.63 6.82
C ARG A 146 5.07 18.65 6.68
N VAL A 147 4.01 19.01 5.97
CA VAL A 147 2.88 18.11 5.64
C VAL A 147 3.33 16.94 4.75
N TYR A 148 4.45 17.08 4.04
CA TYR A 148 5.04 16.04 3.19
C TYR A 148 6.07 15.23 3.98
N SER A 149 5.62 14.13 4.57
CA SER A 149 6.43 13.33 5.51
C SER A 149 7.45 12.40 4.84
N SER A 150 7.28 12.05 3.56
CA SER A 150 8.22 11.18 2.83
C SER A 150 9.09 11.97 1.85
N CYS A 151 10.32 11.49 1.63
CA CYS A 151 11.24 12.12 0.71
C CYS A 151 10.65 12.20 -0.70
N GLN A 152 9.99 11.13 -1.17
CA GLN A 152 9.41 11.09 -2.50
C GLN A 152 8.29 12.12 -2.67
N VAL A 153 7.41 12.27 -1.67
CA VAL A 153 6.34 13.28 -1.70
C VAL A 153 6.93 14.68 -1.64
N CYS A 154 7.93 14.91 -0.78
CA CYS A 154 8.63 16.19 -0.68
C CYS A 154 9.32 16.59 -1.99
N ALA A 155 10.00 15.64 -2.65
CA ALA A 155 10.66 15.85 -3.93
C ALA A 155 9.65 16.24 -5.03
N ARG A 156 8.45 15.63 -5.05
CA ARG A 156 7.36 16.05 -5.95
C ARG A 156 6.81 17.44 -5.63
N ALA A 157 6.87 17.84 -4.37
CA ALA A 157 6.48 19.16 -3.91
C ALA A 157 7.56 20.24 -4.13
N ALA A 158 8.67 19.93 -4.82
CA ALA A 158 9.74 20.89 -5.10
C ALA A 158 9.25 22.15 -5.83
N GLY A 159 8.29 21.98 -6.74
CA GLY A 159 7.63 23.10 -7.45
C GLY A 159 6.84 24.04 -6.54
N LEU A 160 6.55 23.65 -5.29
CA LEU A 160 5.91 24.48 -4.26
C LEU A 160 6.93 25.16 -3.31
N GLY A 161 8.23 25.07 -3.60
CA GLY A 161 9.29 25.60 -2.74
C GLY A 161 9.68 24.67 -1.57
N CYS A 162 9.39 23.37 -1.69
CA CYS A 162 9.72 22.37 -0.67
C CYS A 162 10.97 21.57 -0.99
N VAL A 163 11.79 21.29 0.02
CA VAL A 163 13.05 20.55 -0.14
C VAL A 163 13.21 19.54 0.99
N TRP A 164 13.73 18.36 0.64
CA TRP A 164 14.00 17.32 1.62
C TRP A 164 15.34 17.58 2.33
N ASP A 165 15.29 17.77 3.64
CA ASP A 165 16.48 17.86 4.48
C ASP A 165 16.86 16.45 4.96
N VAL A 166 17.93 15.90 4.39
CA VAL A 166 18.42 14.54 4.68
C VAL A 166 18.83 14.38 6.14
N ASN A 167 19.39 15.43 6.76
CA ASN A 167 19.87 15.40 8.14
C ASN A 167 18.69 15.37 9.11
N LYS A 168 17.68 16.21 8.86
CA LYS A 168 16.46 16.25 9.68
C LYS A 168 15.46 15.15 9.33
N LYS A 169 15.67 14.43 8.22
CA LYS A 169 14.73 13.46 7.64
C LYS A 169 13.32 14.05 7.54
N ALA A 170 13.23 15.30 7.10
CA ALA A 170 11.99 16.06 7.06
C ALA A 170 11.96 17.00 5.86
N CYS A 171 10.75 17.28 5.37
CA CYS A 171 10.54 18.26 4.33
C CYS A 171 10.45 19.67 4.92
N VAL A 172 11.23 20.60 4.37
CA VAL A 172 11.35 21.99 4.84
C VAL A 172 11.08 22.96 3.69
N ALA A 173 10.65 24.17 4.02
CA ALA A 173 10.56 25.24 3.05
C ALA A 173 11.98 25.73 2.72
N ASP A 174 12.26 25.92 1.43
CA ASP A 174 13.50 26.52 0.96
C ASP A 174 13.21 27.87 0.29
N SER A 175 14.17 28.78 0.35
CA SER A 175 14.11 30.03 -0.40
C SER A 175 14.09 29.74 -1.91
N PRO A 176 13.46 30.59 -2.75
CA PRO A 176 13.36 30.39 -4.20
C PRO A 176 14.72 30.68 -4.86
N VAL A 177 15.73 29.86 -4.56
CA VAL A 177 16.93 29.79 -5.36
C VAL A 177 16.61 28.85 -6.51
N GLN A 178 16.65 29.37 -7.72
CA GLN A 178 16.51 28.64 -8.98
C GLN A 178 17.50 27.47 -8.99
N ARG A 179 17.11 26.31 -8.49
CA ARG A 179 17.82 25.07 -8.76
C ARG A 179 17.39 24.63 -10.15
N GLU A 180 18.23 24.97 -11.13
CA GLU A 180 18.14 24.38 -12.48
C GLU A 180 18.10 22.86 -12.37
N SER A 181 17.03 22.29 -12.92
CA SER A 181 16.96 20.99 -13.60
C SER A 181 17.78 19.82 -13.02
N GLU A 182 17.90 19.69 -11.71
CA GLU A 182 18.30 18.44 -11.08
C GLU A 182 17.06 17.71 -10.60
N ASP A 183 16.91 16.46 -11.03
CA ASP A 183 15.84 15.57 -10.59
C ASP A 183 15.77 15.52 -9.04
N PRO A 184 14.74 16.09 -8.41
CA PRO A 184 14.67 16.27 -6.95
C PRO A 184 14.62 14.93 -6.20
N LEU A 185 14.33 13.83 -6.90
CA LEU A 185 14.32 12.48 -6.34
C LEU A 185 15.69 11.86 -6.21
N LYS A 186 16.74 12.44 -6.81
CA LYS A 186 18.13 11.97 -6.59
C LYS A 186 18.50 12.02 -5.11
N VAL A 187 18.03 13.05 -4.40
CA VAL A 187 18.24 13.26 -2.96
C VAL A 187 17.64 12.13 -2.11
N CYS A 188 16.59 11.47 -2.61
CA CYS A 188 15.92 10.38 -1.91
C CYS A 188 16.64 9.03 -1.99
N GLY A 189 17.76 8.95 -2.71
CA GLY A 189 18.57 7.74 -2.82
C GLY A 189 17.83 6.59 -3.50
N THR A 190 17.81 6.60 -4.84
CA THR A 190 17.54 5.43 -5.71
C THR A 190 17.66 5.91 -7.16
N GLY A 191 18.90 6.11 -7.63
CA GLY A 191 19.20 6.43 -9.02
C GLY A 191 19.31 5.20 -9.91
N GLU A 192 19.55 4.01 -9.34
CA GLU A 192 19.62 2.74 -10.06
C GLU A 192 18.27 2.01 -9.96
N GLY A 193 17.66 1.68 -11.11
CA GLY A 193 16.46 0.82 -11.17
C GLY A 193 15.09 1.51 -11.30
N ARG A 194 15.00 2.81 -11.59
CA ARG A 194 13.71 3.53 -11.68
C ARG A 194 12.79 3.07 -12.81
N CYS A 195 13.37 2.61 -13.92
CA CYS A 195 12.67 1.91 -15.01
C CYS A 195 13.06 0.41 -15.09
N SER A 196 13.77 -0.07 -14.07
CA SER A 196 14.26 -1.46 -13.97
C SER A 196 14.17 -1.91 -12.50
N PRO A 197 12.96 -1.97 -11.92
CA PRO A 197 12.77 -2.34 -10.53
C PRO A 197 13.22 -3.79 -10.31
N LEU A 198 13.80 -4.06 -9.13
CA LEU A 198 14.02 -5.43 -8.69
C LEU A 198 12.67 -6.13 -8.48
N VAL A 199 12.60 -7.40 -8.87
CA VAL A 199 11.40 -8.23 -8.67
C VAL A 199 11.22 -8.48 -7.17
N LYS A 200 10.11 -8.00 -6.61
CA LYS A 200 9.75 -8.24 -5.21
C LYS A 200 8.98 -9.55 -5.08
N GLU A 201 9.55 -10.55 -4.41
CA GLU A 201 8.86 -11.80 -4.12
C GLU A 201 7.86 -11.64 -2.97
N LEU A 202 6.60 -11.97 -3.22
CA LEU A 202 5.51 -11.94 -2.23
C LEU A 202 5.00 -13.37 -2.04
N ARG A 203 5.21 -13.89 -0.83
CA ARG A 203 4.66 -15.19 -0.39
C ARG A 203 3.32 -14.96 0.26
N VAL A 204 2.26 -15.51 -0.33
CA VAL A 204 0.88 -15.17 0.02
C VAL A 204 0.04 -16.42 0.28
N LYS A 205 -1.04 -16.30 1.05
CA LYS A 205 -2.00 -17.38 1.31
C LYS A 205 -3.20 -17.27 0.39
N LYS A 206 -3.80 -18.41 0.01
CA LYS A 206 -5.05 -18.42 -0.75
C LYS A 206 -6.16 -17.67 0.01
N GLY A 207 -6.88 -16.82 -0.69
CA GLY A 207 -7.96 -15.98 -0.13
C GLY A 207 -7.49 -14.64 0.46
N LEU A 208 -6.18 -14.39 0.58
CA LEU A 208 -5.66 -13.10 1.03
C LEU A 208 -5.91 -12.02 -0.05
N VAL A 209 -6.21 -10.79 0.37
CA VAL A 209 -6.25 -9.63 -0.52
C VAL A 209 -4.92 -8.88 -0.41
N VAL A 210 -4.23 -8.72 -1.53
CA VAL A 210 -2.91 -8.09 -1.61
C VAL A 210 -3.01 -6.81 -2.43
N LEU A 211 -2.43 -5.73 -1.91
CA LEU A 211 -2.33 -4.46 -2.62
C LEU A 211 -0.91 -4.29 -3.17
N LEU A 212 -0.79 -4.21 -4.48
CA LEU A 212 0.48 -4.00 -5.19
C LEU A 212 0.57 -2.52 -5.60
N PRO A 213 1.43 -1.70 -4.98
CA PRO A 213 1.57 -0.30 -5.35
C PRO A 213 2.36 -0.15 -6.65
N CYS A 214 1.96 0.81 -7.48
CA CYS A 214 2.71 1.26 -8.67
C CYS A 214 2.83 2.77 -8.66
N ASP A 215 3.53 3.29 -7.66
CA ASP A 215 3.71 4.71 -7.51
C ASP A 215 5.00 5.13 -8.21
N HIS A 216 4.86 5.85 -9.32
CA HIS A 216 5.99 6.57 -9.89
C HIS A 216 6.14 7.93 -9.23
N PRO A 217 7.35 8.27 -8.77
CA PRO A 217 7.57 9.53 -8.10
C PRO A 217 7.67 10.74 -9.06
N HIS A 218 7.62 10.60 -10.40
CA HIS A 218 7.77 11.80 -11.25
C HIS A 218 7.11 11.87 -12.63
N LEU A 219 6.28 10.94 -13.08
CA LEU A 219 6.04 10.86 -14.52
C LEU A 219 4.58 10.57 -14.89
N SER A 220 3.92 11.67 -15.28
CA SER A 220 2.73 11.77 -16.12
C SER A 220 1.35 11.83 -15.45
N PRO A 221 0.46 12.72 -15.94
CA PRO A 221 -0.97 12.68 -15.67
C PRO A 221 -1.70 11.50 -16.35
N LEU A 222 -0.98 10.64 -17.09
CA LEU A 222 -1.54 9.46 -17.76
C LEU A 222 -1.58 8.23 -16.82
N PRO A 223 -2.62 7.38 -16.93
CA PRO A 223 -2.79 6.23 -16.06
C PRO A 223 -1.73 5.14 -16.34
N CYS A 224 -1.13 4.60 -15.28
CA CYS A 224 -0.28 3.42 -15.37
C CYS A 224 -1.08 2.16 -15.73
N VAL A 225 -0.43 1.25 -16.45
CA VAL A 225 -1.03 -0.01 -16.92
C VAL A 225 -0.36 -1.18 -16.20
N TRP A 226 -1.19 -2.12 -15.75
CA TRP A 226 -0.75 -3.36 -15.14
C TRP A 226 -0.74 -4.51 -16.15
N GLU A 227 0.36 -5.25 -16.18
CA GLU A 227 0.49 -6.56 -16.80
C GLU A 227 0.45 -7.60 -15.69
N HIS A 228 -0.51 -8.51 -15.73
CA HIS A 228 -0.69 -9.55 -14.72
C HIS A 228 -1.33 -10.81 -15.30
N PRO A 229 -1.25 -11.97 -14.61
CA PRO A 229 -1.92 -13.19 -15.02
C PRO A 229 -3.44 -12.96 -15.17
N GLN A 230 -4.06 -13.58 -16.18
CA GLN A 230 -5.50 -13.44 -16.42
C GLN A 230 -6.28 -14.07 -15.25
N GLY A 231 -6.85 -13.23 -14.39
CA GLY A 231 -7.64 -13.66 -13.24
C GLY A 231 -8.86 -12.76 -13.07
N ARG A 232 -10.01 -13.35 -12.70
CA ARG A 232 -11.28 -12.62 -12.50
C ARG A 232 -11.33 -11.84 -11.18
N HIS A 233 -10.23 -11.82 -10.42
CA HIS A 233 -10.14 -11.32 -9.04
C HIS A 233 -9.06 -10.25 -8.86
N THR A 234 -8.87 -9.40 -9.88
CA THR A 234 -7.98 -8.25 -9.83
C THR A 234 -8.81 -6.98 -10.02
N GLN A 235 -8.67 -6.02 -9.11
CA GLN A 235 -9.27 -4.69 -9.25
C GLN A 235 -8.17 -3.65 -9.22
N GLN A 236 -8.08 -2.85 -10.29
CA GLN A 236 -7.19 -1.70 -10.29
C GLN A 236 -7.89 -0.52 -9.61
N HIS A 237 -7.27 0.01 -8.58
CA HIS A 237 -7.72 1.20 -7.88
C HIS A 237 -6.59 2.22 -7.94
N HIS A 238 -6.78 3.29 -8.72
CA HIS A 238 -5.74 4.29 -8.96
C HIS A 238 -4.46 3.68 -9.58
N SER A 239 -3.31 3.85 -8.91
CA SER A 239 -2.02 3.25 -9.27
C SER A 239 -1.87 1.83 -8.73
N HIS A 240 -2.58 1.44 -7.69
CA HIS A 240 -2.41 0.13 -7.05
C HIS A 240 -3.33 -0.94 -7.66
N LEU A 241 -2.83 -2.17 -7.66
CA LEU A 241 -3.60 -3.34 -8.06
C LEU A 241 -3.97 -4.14 -6.81
N GLU A 242 -5.27 -4.26 -6.56
CA GLU A 242 -5.82 -5.16 -5.58
C GLU A 242 -6.00 -6.55 -6.19
N VAL A 243 -5.43 -7.56 -5.54
CA VAL A 243 -5.43 -8.95 -6.00
C VAL A 243 -5.99 -9.83 -4.90
N THR A 244 -7.12 -10.50 -5.15
CA THR A 244 -7.56 -11.60 -4.28
C THR A 244 -6.84 -12.89 -4.68
N VAL A 245 -6.02 -13.40 -3.78
CA VAL A 245 -5.08 -14.49 -4.07
C VAL A 245 -5.84 -15.80 -4.32
N SER A 246 -5.67 -16.32 -5.53
CA SER A 246 -6.21 -17.59 -6.03
C SER A 246 -5.11 -18.35 -6.79
N GLY A 247 -5.36 -19.60 -7.17
CA GLY A 247 -4.38 -20.37 -7.97
C GLY A 247 -4.08 -19.71 -9.32
N SER A 248 -5.08 -19.07 -9.93
CA SER A 248 -4.96 -18.34 -11.20
C SER A 248 -4.31 -16.96 -11.09
N SER A 249 -4.16 -16.42 -9.87
CA SER A 249 -3.56 -15.10 -9.65
C SER A 249 -2.07 -15.18 -9.26
N LEU A 250 -1.43 -16.35 -9.37
CA LEU A 250 0.00 -16.50 -9.13
C LEU A 250 0.80 -16.13 -10.38
N GLY A 251 2.00 -15.58 -10.19
CA GLY A 251 2.90 -15.21 -11.27
C GLY A 251 3.44 -13.80 -11.14
N LEU A 252 3.90 -13.28 -12.28
CA LEU A 252 4.55 -11.98 -12.39
C LEU A 252 3.53 -10.86 -12.59
N TYR A 253 3.66 -9.80 -11.81
CA TYR A 253 2.89 -8.58 -11.91
C TYR A 253 3.84 -7.43 -12.21
N SER A 254 3.62 -6.76 -13.33
CA SER A 254 4.46 -5.67 -13.82
C SER A 254 3.60 -4.44 -14.02
N CYS A 255 4.08 -3.29 -13.57
CA CYS A 255 3.38 -2.04 -13.80
C CYS A 255 4.24 -1.08 -14.64
N ARG A 256 3.63 -0.51 -15.68
CA ARG A 256 4.29 0.41 -16.61
C ARG A 256 3.56 1.75 -16.64
N CYS A 257 4.33 2.83 -16.52
CA CYS A 257 3.82 4.20 -16.60
C CYS A 257 4.54 4.95 -17.74
N SER A 258 3.79 5.75 -18.50
CA SER A 258 4.35 6.61 -19.54
C SER A 258 4.95 7.87 -18.92
N ALA A 259 6.10 8.34 -19.43
CA ALA A 259 6.71 9.59 -18.99
C ALA A 259 6.13 10.80 -19.72
N GLN A 260 5.82 11.89 -19.01
CA GLN A 260 5.53 13.18 -19.62
C GLN A 260 6.85 13.93 -19.81
N GLY A 261 7.33 13.97 -21.05
CA GLY A 261 8.57 14.67 -21.41
C GLY A 261 9.16 14.08 -22.67
N ASP A 262 9.03 14.84 -23.75
CA ASP A 262 9.51 14.59 -25.11
C ASP A 262 8.56 13.73 -25.99
N TYR A 263 7.89 14.37 -26.94
CA TYR A 263 7.11 13.74 -28.01
C TYR A 263 8.03 13.09 -29.06
N SER A 264 9.18 12.54 -28.63
CA SER A 264 10.03 11.73 -29.48
C SER A 264 9.40 10.34 -29.57
N TRP A 265 8.81 10.05 -30.73
CA TRP A 265 8.35 8.71 -31.11
C TRP A 265 9.43 7.68 -30.80
N GLY A 266 9.17 6.75 -29.87
CA GLY A 266 10.00 5.53 -29.72
C GLY A 266 10.54 5.18 -28.33
N ARG A 267 10.13 5.81 -27.22
CA ARG A 267 10.55 5.35 -25.88
C ARG A 267 9.49 4.42 -25.25
N GLU A 268 9.88 3.20 -24.91
CA GLU A 268 9.02 2.22 -24.22
C GLU A 268 8.54 2.76 -22.84
N PRO A 269 7.31 2.42 -22.41
CA PRO A 269 6.79 2.85 -21.12
C PRO A 269 7.61 2.26 -19.96
N CYS A 270 7.97 3.12 -19.00
CA CYS A 270 8.92 2.83 -17.94
C CYS A 270 8.34 1.79 -16.95
N LEU A 271 9.06 0.67 -16.75
CA LEU A 271 8.68 -0.36 -15.79
C LEU A 271 8.90 0.17 -14.37
N THR A 272 7.82 0.32 -13.61
CA THR A 272 7.76 1.03 -12.34
C THR A 272 7.91 0.11 -11.15
N ALA A 273 7.24 -1.03 -11.22
CA ALA A 273 7.21 -2.01 -10.17
C ALA A 273 7.09 -3.42 -10.80
N SER A 274 7.71 -4.39 -10.15
CA SER A 274 7.66 -5.79 -10.52
C SER A 274 7.49 -6.64 -9.26
N TYR A 275 6.48 -7.51 -9.23
CA TYR A 275 6.16 -8.38 -8.11
C TYR A 275 5.99 -9.82 -8.58
N GLN A 276 6.49 -10.78 -7.81
CA GLN A 276 6.29 -12.21 -8.06
C GLN A 276 5.43 -12.79 -6.93
N LEU A 277 4.18 -13.15 -7.23
CA LEU A 277 3.28 -13.77 -6.27
C LEU A 277 3.43 -15.30 -6.30
N SER A 278 3.75 -15.86 -5.14
CA SER A 278 3.86 -17.31 -4.93
C SER A 278 3.11 -17.71 -3.67
N PHE A 279 2.62 -18.95 -3.60
CA PHE A 279 2.06 -19.43 -2.34
C PHE A 279 3.16 -19.50 -1.28
N GLU A 280 2.79 -19.14 -0.04
CA GLU A 280 3.63 -19.45 1.10
C GLU A 280 3.84 -20.96 1.15
N GLY A 281 5.08 -21.39 0.88
CA GLY A 281 5.45 -22.79 1.00
C GLY A 281 5.13 -23.26 2.41
N ARG A 282 4.45 -24.40 2.55
CA ARG A 282 4.45 -25.10 3.83
C ARG A 282 5.90 -25.39 4.19
N VAL A 283 6.44 -24.62 5.12
CA VAL A 283 7.42 -25.18 6.03
C VAL A 283 6.60 -26.11 6.91
N ASP A 284 6.48 -27.37 6.49
CA ASP A 284 6.12 -28.43 7.41
C ASP A 284 7.28 -28.54 8.41
N SER A 285 7.28 -27.67 9.42
CA SER A 285 8.01 -27.85 10.68
C SER A 285 7.38 -28.99 11.50
N GLY A 286 7.06 -30.09 10.81
CA GLY A 286 6.17 -31.15 11.24
C GLY A 286 6.86 -32.48 11.48
N LEU A 287 8.19 -32.56 11.43
CA LEU A 287 8.88 -33.82 11.76
C LEU A 287 8.56 -34.28 13.20
N TRP A 288 8.24 -33.36 14.10
CA TRP A 288 7.92 -33.64 15.51
C TRP A 288 6.41 -33.70 15.83
N ARG A 289 5.53 -33.48 14.84
CA ARG A 289 4.07 -33.49 15.05
C ARG A 289 3.37 -34.74 14.52
N SER A 290 4.11 -35.63 13.84
CA SER A 290 3.58 -36.95 13.50
C SER A 290 3.52 -37.82 14.74
N PRO A 291 2.33 -38.31 15.17
CA PRO A 291 2.20 -39.20 16.32
C PRO A 291 3.05 -40.47 16.16
N VAL A 292 3.34 -40.88 14.91
CA VAL A 292 4.23 -41.99 14.58
C VAL A 292 5.69 -41.68 14.93
N VAL A 293 6.16 -40.46 14.62
CA VAL A 293 7.54 -40.05 14.90
C VAL A 293 7.77 -39.82 16.40
N VAL A 294 6.78 -39.23 17.09
CA VAL A 294 6.80 -39.10 18.55
C VAL A 294 6.85 -40.48 19.21
N TYR A 295 6.01 -41.42 18.76
CA TYR A 295 6.00 -42.79 19.28
C TYR A 295 7.35 -43.50 19.09
N ILE A 296 7.93 -43.44 17.88
CA ILE A 296 9.26 -44.04 17.60
C ILE A 296 10.34 -43.41 18.48
N SER A 297 10.31 -42.08 18.67
CA SER A 297 11.29 -41.39 19.52
C SER A 297 11.17 -41.78 21.00
N CYS A 298 9.95 -41.93 21.53
CA CYS A 298 9.71 -42.37 22.89
C CYS A 298 10.16 -43.82 23.12
N VAL A 299 9.94 -44.72 22.16
CA VAL A 299 10.39 -46.13 22.25
C VAL A 299 11.92 -46.22 22.25
N LEU A 300 12.60 -45.44 21.40
CA LEU A 300 14.06 -45.41 21.34
C LEU A 300 14.68 -44.83 22.62
N LEU A 301 14.09 -43.75 23.17
CA LEU A 301 14.51 -43.18 24.45
C LEU A 301 14.26 -44.16 25.62
N GLY A 302 13.12 -44.84 25.64
CA GLY A 302 12.82 -45.87 26.63
C GLY A 302 13.82 -47.03 26.61
N ALA A 303 14.19 -47.50 25.41
CA ALA A 303 15.21 -48.54 25.25
C ALA A 303 16.60 -48.09 25.72
N LEU A 304 16.99 -46.84 25.43
CA LEU A 304 18.27 -46.27 25.89
C LEU A 304 18.32 -46.12 27.42
N VAL A 305 17.25 -45.60 28.04
CA VAL A 305 17.15 -45.48 29.50
C VAL A 305 17.13 -46.86 30.16
N GLY A 306 16.44 -47.83 29.57
CA GLY A 306 16.46 -49.23 30.04
C GLY A 306 17.86 -49.85 29.97
N ALA A 307 18.59 -49.64 28.88
CA ALA A 307 19.97 -50.12 28.72
C ALA A 307 20.94 -49.44 29.70
N LEU A 308 20.81 -48.12 29.90
CA LEU A 308 21.61 -47.38 30.88
C LEU A 308 21.27 -47.82 32.31
N GLY A 309 20.00 -48.04 32.64
CA GLY A 309 19.57 -48.60 33.92
C GLY A 309 20.14 -50.00 34.16
N ALA A 310 20.12 -50.86 33.15
CA ALA A 310 20.69 -52.20 33.23
C ALA A 310 22.21 -52.18 33.43
N THR A 311 22.94 -51.30 32.73
CA THR A 311 24.40 -51.16 32.90
C THR A 311 24.77 -50.61 34.28
N VAL A 312 24.00 -49.66 34.82
CA VAL A 312 24.19 -49.14 36.19
C VAL A 312 23.87 -50.21 37.23
N PHE A 313 22.81 -51.00 37.01
CA PHE A 313 22.43 -52.10 37.90
C PHE A 313 23.49 -53.21 37.92
N LEU A 314 24.01 -53.59 36.75
CA LEU A 314 25.12 -54.54 36.62
C LEU A 314 26.40 -54.02 37.27
N LYS A 315 26.74 -52.73 37.10
CA LYS A 315 27.88 -52.10 37.80
C LYS A 315 27.70 -52.08 39.32
N ARG A 316 26.48 -51.80 39.82
CA ARG A 316 26.17 -51.83 41.26
C ARG A 316 26.24 -53.24 41.86
N LEU A 317 25.86 -54.26 41.09
CA LEU A 317 26.00 -55.66 41.50
C LEU A 317 27.47 -56.09 41.56
N CYS A 318 28.29 -55.71 40.57
CA CYS A 318 29.74 -55.96 40.63
C CYS A 318 30.44 -55.21 41.78
N TRP A 319 30.00 -54.00 42.10
CA TRP A 319 30.55 -53.22 43.21
C TRP A 319 30.19 -53.81 44.58
N ARG A 320 28.97 -54.33 44.75
CA ARG A 320 28.54 -55.02 45.97
C ARG A 320 29.21 -56.38 46.19
N ALA A 321 29.61 -57.07 45.12
CA ALA A 321 30.34 -58.34 45.20
C ALA A 321 31.82 -58.17 45.61
N ALA A 322 32.39 -56.97 45.51
CA ALA A 322 33.81 -56.71 45.81
C ALA A 322 34.11 -56.40 47.31
N GLN A 323 33.11 -56.39 48.21
CA GLN A 323 33.27 -55.90 49.60
C GLN A 323 33.25 -56.97 50.71
N HIS A 324 33.17 -58.27 50.42
CA HIS A 324 33.29 -59.33 51.44
C HIS A 324 34.04 -60.52 50.83
N THR A 325 35.32 -60.80 51.13
CA THR A 325 35.79 -61.59 52.30
C THR A 325 37.33 -61.82 52.24
N PRO A 326 37.98 -62.31 53.33
CA PRO A 326 39.39 -62.08 53.67
C PRO A 326 40.41 -63.18 53.29
N LEU A 327 41.66 -62.88 53.65
CA LEU A 327 42.97 -63.54 53.47
C LEU A 327 43.04 -65.06 53.76
N GLU A 328 43.88 -65.79 53.00
CA GLU A 328 45.15 -66.44 53.48
C GLU A 328 45.69 -67.54 52.51
N GLY A 329 46.99 -67.50 52.20
CA GLY A 329 47.84 -68.71 52.17
C GLY A 329 48.13 -69.50 50.87
N ARG A 330 49.29 -69.17 50.25
CA ARG A 330 50.39 -70.10 49.87
C ARG A 330 50.41 -70.81 48.48
N ASN A 331 51.53 -70.54 47.79
CA ASN A 331 52.31 -71.35 46.83
C ASN A 331 51.84 -71.59 45.38
N GLY A 332 52.73 -71.21 44.44
CA GLY A 332 53.20 -72.14 43.40
C GLY A 332 52.89 -71.82 41.93
N ARG A 333 53.87 -71.21 41.25
CA ARG A 333 54.30 -71.36 39.82
C ARG A 333 53.25 -71.52 38.71
N GLY A 334 53.39 -70.65 37.69
CA GLY A 334 53.58 -71.12 36.31
C GLY A 334 52.50 -70.78 35.27
N ALA A 335 52.78 -69.75 34.48
CA ALA A 335 52.59 -69.61 33.02
C ALA A 335 51.22 -69.89 32.33
N ASN A 336 50.78 -68.82 31.64
CA ASN A 336 50.21 -68.73 30.28
C ASN A 336 48.76 -69.15 29.97
N GLN A 337 48.13 -68.19 29.26
CA GLN A 337 47.17 -68.30 28.13
C GLN A 337 45.72 -68.76 28.38
N GLY A 338 44.80 -68.02 27.74
CA GLY A 338 43.68 -68.64 27.02
C GLY A 338 42.27 -68.40 27.58
N GLN A 339 41.59 -67.39 27.02
CA GLN A 339 40.24 -67.44 26.44
C GLN A 339 39.04 -68.10 27.16
N GLN A 340 37.99 -67.28 27.23
CA GLN A 340 36.58 -67.50 27.59
C GLN A 340 35.86 -68.72 26.97
N GLY A 341 34.91 -69.26 27.74
CA GLY A 341 33.78 -70.06 27.24
C GLY A 341 32.64 -70.24 28.26
N ARG A 342 31.52 -69.54 28.01
CA ARG A 342 30.08 -69.88 28.22
C ARG A 342 29.57 -70.62 29.48
N GLY A 343 28.49 -70.08 30.03
CA GLY A 343 27.19 -70.79 30.05
C GLY A 343 26.66 -71.28 31.42
N PRO A 344 25.33 -71.47 31.56
CA PRO A 344 24.57 -70.94 32.71
C PRO A 344 23.63 -71.97 33.41
N THR A 345 22.62 -71.44 34.12
CA THR A 345 21.38 -72.04 34.68
C THR A 345 21.44 -72.36 36.19
N CYS A 346 20.41 -72.17 37.03
CA CYS A 346 18.95 -72.39 36.94
C CYS A 346 18.17 -71.60 38.04
N TYR A 347 16.88 -71.28 37.78
CA TYR A 347 15.61 -71.43 38.57
C TYR A 347 15.59 -71.25 40.11
N GLU A 348 14.50 -70.91 40.82
CA GLU A 348 13.15 -70.32 40.63
C GLU A 348 12.50 -70.23 42.04
N ASN A 349 11.32 -69.62 42.10
CA ASN A 349 10.25 -69.67 43.11
C ASN A 349 10.23 -68.60 44.22
N LYS A 350 9.07 -68.15 44.72
CA LYS A 350 7.68 -67.87 44.24
C LYS A 350 6.91 -67.38 45.50
N LEU A 351 5.72 -66.77 45.29
CA LEU A 351 4.61 -66.47 46.24
C LEU A 351 4.76 -65.16 47.07
N VAL A 352 3.74 -64.36 47.46
CA VAL A 352 2.25 -64.22 47.32
C VAL A 352 1.95 -62.81 47.92
N MET A 353 1.32 -61.86 47.21
CA MET A 353 -0.10 -61.42 47.19
C MET A 353 -0.68 -60.81 48.50
N SER A 354 -1.12 -59.53 48.48
CA SER A 354 -2.43 -59.04 48.99
C SER A 354 -2.64 -57.52 48.79
N ASP A 355 -3.75 -57.21 48.11
CA ASP A 355 -4.84 -56.23 48.33
C ASP A 355 -4.67 -54.72 48.67
N THR A 356 -5.41 -53.96 47.86
CA THR A 356 -6.11 -52.63 47.92
C THR A 356 -6.80 -52.24 49.26
N PRO A 357 -7.34 -50.99 49.51
CA PRO A 357 -8.06 -50.10 48.57
C PRO A 357 -8.08 -48.54 48.78
N ALA A 358 -8.67 -47.86 47.78
CA ALA A 358 -9.59 -46.70 47.73
C ALA A 358 -9.40 -45.36 48.53
N GLY A 359 -9.72 -44.25 47.82
CA GLY A 359 -10.12 -42.92 48.34
C GLY A 359 -9.86 -41.83 47.27
N GLN A 360 -10.87 -41.26 46.58
CA GLN A 360 -11.53 -39.94 46.83
C GLN A 360 -10.53 -38.76 46.91
N SER A 361 -10.68 -37.56 46.33
CA SER A 361 -11.82 -36.70 45.96
C SER A 361 -11.29 -35.39 45.32
N GLY A 362 -12.18 -34.59 44.70
CA GLY A 362 -12.11 -33.12 44.65
C GLY A 362 -11.43 -32.52 43.40
N GLU A 363 -12.15 -31.76 42.56
CA GLU A 363 -12.28 -30.29 42.63
C GLU A 363 -11.01 -29.57 42.12
N ASN A 364 -11.02 -28.47 41.36
CA ASN A 364 -12.03 -27.60 40.80
C ASN A 364 -11.29 -26.68 39.80
N VAL A 365 -12.00 -26.23 38.77
CA VAL A 365 -12.09 -24.82 38.31
C VAL A 365 -10.88 -24.12 37.65
N LEU A 366 -11.26 -23.55 36.48
CA LEU A 366 -10.71 -22.48 35.63
C LEU A 366 -9.57 -22.79 34.66
#